data_AF-A0A397ZDF5-F1
#
_entry.id   AF-A0A397ZDF5-F1
#
_cell.length_a   1.000
_cell.length_b   1.000
_cell.length_c   1.000
_cell.angle_alpha   90.00
_cell.angle_beta   90.00
_cell.angle_gamma   90.00
#
_symmetry.space_group_name_H-M   'P 1'
#
loop_
_entity.id
_entity.type
_entity.pdbx_description
1 polymer ?
#
loop_
_entity_poly.entity_id
_entity_poly.type
_entity_poly.pdbx_seq_one_letter_code
_entity_poly.pdbx_strand_id
1 'polypeptide(L)' 'MNFALSHGLDSIAIFSDSQVLINMIKKKNMKLEIHGALQDIYILLLFFKSISFNFIPRSANVRPDTTVKHVFWALNLF' A
#
# COMPACT_ATOMS: atom_id res chain seq x y z
N MET A 1 -5.24 13.97 -10.79
CA MET A 1 -6.42 13.13 -11.07
C MET A 1 -5.97 11.68 -10.95
N ASN A 2 -6.50 10.89 -9.99
CA ASN A 2 -6.06 9.50 -9.80
C ASN A 2 -6.61 8.62 -10.92
N PHE A 3 -5.72 7.96 -11.68
CA PHE A 3 -6.05 7.07 -12.80
C PHE A 3 -7.09 6.01 -12.42
N ALA A 4 -7.03 5.47 -11.20
CA ALA A 4 -8.01 4.50 -10.72
C ALA A 4 -9.44 5.08 -10.68
N LEU A 5 -9.61 6.30 -10.16
CA LEU A 5 -10.92 6.97 -10.09
C LEU A 5 -11.47 7.32 -11.46
N SER A 6 -10.61 7.75 -12.39
CA SER A 6 -11.05 8.04 -13.76
C SER A 6 -11.52 6.80 -14.51
N HIS A 7 -11.20 5.61 -14.01
CA HIS A 7 -11.66 4.31 -14.53
C HIS A 7 -12.77 3.68 -13.68
N GLY A 8 -13.39 4.45 -12.76
CA GLY A 8 -14.52 3.97 -11.95
C GLY A 8 -14.13 3.02 -10.82
N LEU A 9 -12.83 2.86 -10.52
CA LEU A 9 -12.37 2.09 -9.36
C LEU A 9 -12.54 2.95 -8.12
N ASP A 10 -13.70 2.85 -7.49
CA ASP A 10 -14.04 3.59 -6.27
C ASP A 10 -13.75 2.81 -4.98
N SER A 11 -13.28 1.57 -5.11
CA SER A 11 -12.98 0.67 -4.00
C SER A 11 -11.57 0.09 -4.15
N ILE A 12 -10.81 0.03 -3.05
CA ILE A 12 -9.44 -0.48 -3.05
C ILE A 12 -9.20 -1.45 -1.89
N ALA A 13 -8.47 -2.53 -2.16
CA ALA A 13 -8.01 -3.48 -1.15
C ALA A 13 -6.48 -3.51 -1.14
N ILE A 14 -5.90 -3.24 0.02
CA ILE A 14 -4.45 -3.18 0.22
C ILE A 14 -4.02 -4.40 1.02
N PHE A 15 -3.10 -5.18 0.44
CA PHE A 15 -2.52 -6.36 1.05
C PHE A 15 -1.05 -6.12 1.37
N SER A 16 -0.61 -6.46 2.58
CA SER A 16 0.79 -6.29 2.99
C SER A 16 1.23 -7.41 3.91
N ASP A 17 2.49 -7.80 3.82
CA ASP A 17 3.17 -8.70 4.76
C ASP A 17 3.77 -7.99 5.98
N SER A 18 3.58 -6.68 6.10
CA SER A 18 3.92 -5.93 7.30
C SER A 18 2.72 -5.87 8.25
N GLN A 19 2.66 -6.82 9.18
CA GLN A 19 1.62 -6.84 10.23
C GLN A 19 1.65 -5.54 11.06
N VAL A 20 2.85 -4.99 11.30
CA VAL A 20 3.03 -3.74 12.04
C VAL A 20 2.36 -2.58 11.31
N LEU A 21 2.57 -2.46 10.00
CA LEU A 21 1.95 -1.41 9.18
C LEU A 21 0.43 -1.56 9.12
N ILE A 22 -0.08 -2.76 8.83
CA ILE A 22 -1.53 -3.03 8.76
C ILE A 22 -2.19 -2.71 10.11
N ASN A 23 -1.59 -3.12 11.22
CA ASN A 23 -2.11 -2.80 12.55
C ASN A 23 -2.07 -1.31 12.85
N MET A 24 -1.02 -0.62 12.42
CA MET A 24 -0.87 0.82 12.63
C MET A 24 -1.96 1.61 11.91
N ILE A 25 -2.20 1.28 10.64
CA ILE A 25 -3.27 1.88 9.83
C ILE A 25 -4.65 1.59 10.45
N LYS A 26 -4.92 0.33 10.80
CA LYS A 26 -6.21 -0.06 11.41
C LYS A 26 -6.48 0.63 12.74
N LYS A 27 -5.43 0.80 13.56
CA LYS A 27 -5.53 1.47 14.86
C LYS A 27 -5.43 3.00 14.77
N LYS A 28 -5.21 3.57 13.58
CA LYS A 28 -4.87 4.98 13.36
C LYS A 28 -3.74 5.46 14.27
N ASN A 29 -2.81 4.57 14.60
CA ASN A 29 -1.66 4.92 15.44
C ASN A 29 -0.62 5.62 14.57
N MET A 30 -0.07 6.74 15.02
CA MET A 30 0.87 7.55 14.24
C MET A 30 2.24 7.44 14.87
N LYS A 31 3.15 6.69 14.25
CA LYS A 31 4.58 6.74 14.61
C LYS A 31 5.24 7.87 13.85
N LEU A 32 5.97 8.73 14.57
CA LEU A 32 6.67 9.90 14.00
C LEU A 32 7.61 9.52 12.85
N GLU A 33 8.29 8.38 12.95
CA GLU A 33 9.26 7.89 11.96
C GLU A 33 8.66 7.66 10.56
N ILE A 34 7.38 7.30 10.48
CA ILE A 34 6.69 7.02 9.20
C ILE A 34 5.48 7.92 8.99
N HIS A 35 5.42 9.04 9.71
CA HIS A 35 4.29 9.95 9.70
C HIS A 35 3.98 10.48 8.29
N GLY A 36 5.00 10.89 7.53
CA GLY A 36 4.82 11.41 6.16
C GLY A 36 4.15 10.37 5.25
N ALA A 37 4.71 9.16 5.17
CA ALA A 37 4.16 8.10 4.35
C ALA A 37 2.75 7.67 4.77
N LEU A 38 2.46 7.63 6.08
CA LEU A 38 1.11 7.35 6.57
C LEU A 38 0.12 8.45 6.18
N GLN A 39 0.54 9.71 6.25
CA GLN A 39 -0.28 10.84 5.88
C GLN A 39 -0.63 10.80 4.38
N ASP A 40 0.36 10.48 3.53
CA ASP A 40 0.13 10.32 2.09
C ASP A 40 -0.86 9.18 1.81
N ILE A 41 -0.72 8.04 2.49
CA ILE A 41 -1.67 6.94 2.41
C ILE A 41 -3.07 7.45 2.79
N TYR A 42 -3.23 8.13 3.93
CA TYR A 42 -4.53 8.62 4.37
C TYR A 42 -5.15 9.64 3.41
N ILE A 43 -4.36 10.52 2.81
CA ILE A 43 -4.83 11.44 1.77
C ILE A 43 -5.32 10.67 0.54
N LEU A 44 -4.57 9.66 0.10
CA LEU A 44 -4.97 8.81 -1.03
C LEU A 44 -6.26 8.04 -0.75
N LEU A 45 -6.47 7.63 0.50
CA LEU A 45 -7.70 6.95 0.91
C LEU A 45 -8.95 7.82 0.79
N LEU A 46 -8.86 9.14 0.99
CA LEU A 46 -10.03 10.04 0.90
C LEU A 46 -10.72 10.02 -0.46
N PHE A 47 -10.03 9.54 -1.49
CA PHE A 47 -10.55 9.46 -2.84
C PHE A 47 -11.41 8.22 -3.11
N PHE A 48 -11.34 7.19 -2.26
CA PHE A 48 -12.06 5.93 -2.45
C PHE A 48 -13.27 5.86 -1.52
N LYS A 49 -14.38 5.29 -2.01
CA LYS A 49 -15.60 5.08 -1.23
C LYS A 49 -15.48 3.90 -0.26
N SER A 50 -14.73 2.88 -0.64
CA SER A 50 -14.54 1.67 0.16
C SER A 50 -13.09 1.23 0.17
N ILE A 51 -12.57 0.92 1.35
CA ILE A 51 -11.15 0.62 1.55
C ILE A 51 -11.03 -0.55 2.52
N SER A 52 -10.14 -1.50 2.21
CA SER A 52 -9.76 -2.56 3.14
C SER A 52 -8.24 -2.72 3.24
N PHE A 53 -7.78 -3.09 4.44
CA PHE A 53 -6.38 -3.37 4.75
C PHE A 53 -6.25 -4.79 5.29
N ASN A 54 -5.47 -5.62 4.61
CA ASN A 54 -5.37 -7.04 4.88
C ASN A 54 -3.90 -7.43 5.07
N PHE A 55 -3.61 -8.08 6.19
CA PHE A 55 -2.32 -8.71 6.36
C PHE A 55 -2.29 -10.02 5.58
N ILE A 56 -1.19 -10.30 4.89
CA ILE A 56 -0.93 -11.57 4.23
C ILE A 56 0.47 -12.08 4.62
N PRO A 57 0.69 -13.40 4.77
CA PRO A 57 2.03 -13.93 4.97
C PRO A 57 2.97 -13.55 3.82
N ARG A 58 4.27 -13.39 4.09
CA ARG A 58 5.27 -13.04 3.06
C ARG A 58 5.28 -14.02 1.88
N SER A 59 5.03 -15.30 2.14
CA SER A 59 4.88 -16.33 1.09
C SER A 59 3.69 -16.09 0.14
N ALA A 60 2.64 -15.41 0.61
CA ALA A 60 1.51 -14.98 -0.21
C ALA A 60 1.77 -13.62 -0.88
N ASN A 61 2.60 -12.77 -0.28
CA ASN A 61 3.07 -11.49 -0.85
C ASN A 61 4.15 -11.67 -1.93
N VAL A 62 4.63 -12.90 -2.15
CA VAL A 62 5.55 -13.31 -3.24
C VAL A 62 4.79 -13.61 -4.54
N ARG A 63 3.46 -13.75 -4.51
CA ARG A 63 2.65 -13.93 -5.73
C ARG A 63 2.52 -12.73 -6.71
N PRO A 64 3.12 -11.54 -6.49
CA PRO A 64 3.41 -10.57 -7.54
C PRO A 64 4.85 -10.68 -8.11
N ASP A 65 5.64 -11.72 -7.79
CA ASP A 65 7.04 -11.84 -8.28
C ASP A 65 7.18 -12.10 -9.78
N THR A 66 6.08 -12.34 -10.50
CA THR A 66 6.10 -12.30 -11.96
C THR A 66 6.17 -10.87 -12.52
N THR A 67 5.85 -9.84 -11.73
CA THR A 67 5.90 -8.43 -12.15
C THR A 67 7.03 -7.65 -11.47
N VAL A 68 7.55 -8.13 -10.33
CA VAL A 68 8.64 -7.45 -9.56
C VAL A 68 10.05 -7.73 -10.10
N LYS A 69 10.19 -8.43 -11.24
CA LYS A 69 11.51 -8.57 -11.90
C LYS A 69 11.98 -7.32 -12.65
N HIS A 70 11.12 -6.33 -12.89
CA HIS A 70 11.51 -5.11 -13.61
C HIS A 70 11.94 -3.93 -12.73
N VAL A 71 11.57 -3.90 -11.45
CA VAL A 71 11.90 -2.75 -10.57
C VAL A 71 13.20 -2.96 -9.80
N PHE A 72 13.66 -4.20 -9.63
CA PHE A 72 14.92 -4.47 -8.93
C PHE A 72 16.19 -4.20 -9.76
N TRP A 73 16.06 -3.92 -11.07
CA TRP A 73 17.20 -3.62 -11.95
C TRP A 73 17.49 -2.12 -12.05
N ALA A 74 16.59 -1.27 -11.55
CA ALA A 74 16.72 0.19 -11.65
C ALA A 74 17.48 0.84 -10.47
N LEU A 75 17.98 0.06 -9.50
CA LEU A 75 18.69 0.60 -8.32
C LEU A 75 20.17 0.18 -8.19
N ASN A 76 20.76 -0.41 -9.24
CA ASN A 76 22.21 -0.60 -9.34
C ASN A 76 22.86 0.48 -10.22
N LEU A 77 22.67 1.75 -9.85
CA LEU A 77 23.55 2.84 -10.27
C LEU A 77 23.81 3.73 -9.05
N PHE A 78 24.79 3.33 -8.24
CA PHE A 78 25.93 4.12 -7.78
C PHE A 78 26.97 3.17 -7.17
#